data_AF-B2WKJ9-F1
#
_entry.id   AF-B2WKJ9-F1
#
_cell.length_a   1.000
_cell.length_b   1.000
_cell.length_c   1.000
_cell.angle_alpha   90.00
_cell.angle_beta   90.00
_cell.angle_gamma   90.00
#
_symmetry.space_group_name_H-M   'P 1'
#
loop_
_entity.id
_entity.type
_entity.pdbx_description
1 polymer ?
#
loop_
_entity_poly.entity_id
_entity_poly.type
_entity_poly.pdbx_seq_one_letter_code
_entity_poly.pdbx_strand_id
1 'polypeptide(L)' 'MAFDLQNINANPIRWYHGSLDLNTSADAAKATADLVNLRKTNIEFLEVPGLDHITLQTKMAWEAIGWLQK' A
#
# COMPACT_ATOMS: atom_id res chain seq x y z
N MET A 1 10.13 13.90 0.64
CA MET A 1 10.13 13.48 -0.78
C MET A 1 9.19 14.39 -1.57
N ALA A 2 9.58 14.93 -2.74
CA ALA A 2 8.68 15.76 -3.55
C ALA A 2 7.99 14.90 -4.60
N PHE A 3 6.65 14.83 -4.57
CA PHE A 3 5.86 14.09 -5.57
C PHE A 3 5.98 14.74 -6.95
N ASP A 4 6.26 13.93 -7.98
CA ASP A 4 6.19 14.32 -9.39
C ASP A 4 4.73 14.36 -9.85
N LEU A 5 4.20 15.58 -9.95
CA LEU A 5 2.83 15.82 -10.41
C LEU A 5 2.68 15.69 -11.94
N GLN A 6 3.77 15.72 -12.70
CA GLN A 6 3.76 15.56 -14.16
C GLN A 6 3.79 14.08 -14.57
N ASN A 7 4.37 13.23 -13.72
CA ASN A 7 4.38 11.79 -13.90
C ASN A 7 3.94 11.07 -12.61
N ILE A 8 2.63 10.95 -12.43
CA ILE A 8 2.03 10.32 -11.23
C ILE A 8 2.60 8.91 -11.00
N ASN A 9 2.90 8.16 -12.06
CA ASN A 9 3.41 6.79 -11.98
C ASN A 9 4.87 6.70 -11.50
N ALA A 10 5.64 7.80 -11.56
CA ALA A 10 6.99 7.85 -11.02
C ALA A 10 7.01 7.96 -9.49
N ASN A 11 5.90 8.34 -8.88
CA ASN A 11 5.82 8.44 -7.43
C ASN A 11 5.78 7.06 -6.79
N PRO A 12 6.55 6.84 -5.72
CA PRO A 12 6.40 5.63 -4.94
C PRO A 12 5.02 5.61 -4.28
N ILE A 13 4.45 4.41 -4.15
CA ILE A 13 3.21 4.15 -3.43
C ILE A 13 3.54 3.08 -2.40
N ARG A 14 3.21 3.31 -1.14
CA ARG A 14 3.25 2.28 -0.12
C ARG A 14 1.84 1.81 0.19
N TRP A 15 1.60 0.52 0.01
CA TRP A 15 0.29 -0.10 0.21
C TRP A 15 0.38 -1.12 1.34
N TYR A 16 -0.31 -0.84 2.45
CA TYR A 16 -0.50 -1.79 3.54
C TYR A 16 -1.79 -2.60 3.37
N HIS A 17 -1.74 -3.91 3.62
CA HIS A 17 -2.92 -4.77 3.60
C HIS A 17 -2.95 -5.71 4.81
N GLY A 18 -4.12 -5.95 5.40
CA GLY A 18 -4.24 -6.81 6.58
C GLY A 18 -4.33 -8.29 6.20
N SER A 19 -3.56 -9.16 6.86
CA SER A 19 -3.60 -10.60 6.55
C SER A 19 -4.94 -11.28 6.90
N LEU A 20 -5.76 -10.64 7.74
CA LEU A 20 -7.08 -11.12 8.16
C LEU A 20 -8.21 -10.26 7.59
N ASP A 21 -7.95 -9.44 6.57
CA ASP A 21 -9.01 -8.68 5.90
C ASP A 21 -9.98 -9.63 5.18
N LEU A 22 -11.21 -9.69 5.68
CA LEU A 22 -12.28 -10.54 5.13
C LEU A 22 -13.08 -9.85 4.02
N ASN A 23 -12.92 -8.54 3.85
CA ASN A 23 -13.56 -7.79 2.76
C ASN A 23 -12.79 -7.98 1.46
N THR A 24 -11.45 -8.01 1.55
CA THR A 24 -10.56 -8.20 0.39
C THR A 24 -9.38 -9.08 0.78
N SER A 25 -9.15 -10.18 0.07
CA SER A 25 -8.04 -11.08 0.39
C SER A 25 -6.68 -10.43 0.16
N ALA A 26 -5.72 -10.72 1.05
CA ALA A 26 -4.35 -10.24 0.93
C ALA A 26 -3.68 -10.72 -0.37
N ASP A 27 -3.93 -11.96 -0.79
CA ASP A 27 -3.41 -12.51 -2.04
C ASP A 27 -3.90 -11.73 -3.27
N ALA A 28 -5.18 -11.35 -3.31
CA ALA A 28 -5.73 -10.58 -4.43
C ALA A 28 -5.16 -9.16 -4.46
N ALA A 29 -5.00 -8.54 -3.29
CA ALA A 29 -4.36 -7.22 -3.17
C ALA A 29 -2.90 -7.27 -3.64
N LYS A 30 -2.13 -8.28 -3.20
CA LYS A 30 -0.75 -8.50 -3.64
C LYS A 30 -0.66 -8.72 -5.15
N ALA A 31 -1.50 -9.59 -5.71
CA ALA A 31 -1.53 -9.85 -7.15
C ALA A 31 -1.84 -8.58 -7.95
N THR A 32 -2.69 -7.70 -7.42
CA THR A 32 -2.98 -6.39 -8.01
C THR A 32 -1.76 -5.49 -7.99
N ALA A 33 -1.05 -5.39 -6.86
CA ALA A 33 0.19 -4.62 -6.76
C ALA A 33 1.26 -5.12 -7.74
N ASP A 34 1.44 -6.44 -7.83
CA ASP A 34 2.39 -7.07 -8.76
C ASP A 34 2.04 -6.74 -10.23
N LEU A 35 0.75 -6.84 -10.61
CA LEU A 35 0.28 -6.50 -11.96
C LEU A 35 0.53 -5.03 -12.31
N VAL A 36 0.31 -4.13 -11.35
CA VAL A 36 0.51 -2.68 -11.55
C VAL A 36 1.99 -2.34 -11.65
N ASN A 37 2.85 -3.00 -10.88
CA ASN A 37 4.30 -2.86 -10.98
C ASN A 37 4.85 -3.31 -12.35
N LEU A 38 4.22 -4.26 -13.05
CA LEU A 38 4.56 -4.59 -14.44
C LEU A 38 4.42 -3.39 -15.39
N ARG A 39 3.56 -2.42 -15.05
CA ARG A 39 3.36 -1.18 -15.82
C ARG A 39 4.20 -0.01 -15.32
N LYS A 40 5.29 -0.29 -14.59
CA LYS A 40 6.26 0.69 -14.07
C LYS A 40 5.71 1.68 -13.04
N THR A 41 4.63 1.32 -12.34
CA THR A 41 4.32 1.99 -11.07
C THR A 41 5.26 1.44 -10.00
N ASN A 42 5.60 2.24 -9.00
CA ASN A 42 6.50 1.85 -7.91
C ASN A 42 5.70 1.57 -6.63
N ILE A 43 4.97 0.44 -6.59
CA ILE A 43 4.20 0.01 -5.42
C ILE A 43 5.05 -0.89 -4.52
N GLU A 44 5.25 -0.45 -3.28
CA GLU A 44 5.74 -1.25 -2.17
C GLU A 44 4.54 -1.84 -1.41
N PHE A 45 4.24 -3.12 -1.65
CA PHE A 45 3.18 -3.84 -0.95
C PHE A 45 3.69 -4.43 0.36
N LEU A 46 2.97 -4.17 1.45
CA LEU A 46 3.29 -4.61 2.81
C LEU A 46 2.07 -5.29 3.42
N GLU A 47 2.14 -6.61 3.58
CA GLU A 47 1.13 -7.33 4.34
C GLU A 47 1.41 -7.18 5.85
N VAL A 48 0.37 -6.86 6.62
CA VAL A 48 0.44 -6.65 8.06
C VAL A 48 -0.24 -7.83 8.78
N PRO A 49 0.54 -8.72 9.42
CA PRO A 49 0.01 -9.92 10.04
C PRO A 49 -1.00 -9.64 11.15
N GLY A 50 -2.10 -10.39 11.15
CA GLY A 50 -3.10 -10.39 12.22
C GLY A 50 -4.03 -9.18 12.23
N LEU A 51 -3.97 -8.30 11.23
CA LEU A 51 -4.88 -7.15 11.13
C LEU A 51 -6.02 -7.44 10.16
N ASP A 52 -7.23 -7.02 10.57
CA ASP A 52 -8.42 -6.96 9.73
C ASP A 52 -8.54 -5.58 9.03
N HIS A 53 -9.61 -5.42 8.26
CA HIS A 53 -9.89 -4.20 7.50
C HIS A 53 -9.90 -2.92 8.36
N ILE A 54 -10.53 -2.96 9.53
CA ILE A 54 -10.75 -1.76 10.38
C ILE A 54 -9.48 -1.44 11.18
N THR A 55 -8.88 -2.48 11.75
CA THR A 55 -7.70 -2.35 12.60
C THR A 55 -6.48 -1.92 11.78
N LEU A 56 -6.36 -2.37 10.53
CA LEU A 56 -5.32 -1.90 9.61
C LEU A 56 -5.40 -0.38 9.41
N GLN A 57 -6.59 0.15 9.12
CA GLN A 57 -6.77 1.59 8.86
C GLN A 57 -6.31 2.44 10.04
N THR A 58 -6.64 2.02 11.26
CA THR A 58 -6.27 2.77 12.47
C THR A 58 -4.79 2.65 12.81
N LYS A 59 -4.20 1.45 12.71
CA LYS A 59 -2.79 1.23 13.09
C LYS A 59 -1.79 1.79 12.09
N MET A 60 -2.09 1.68 10.79
CA MET A 60 -1.15 2.09 9.75
C MET A 60 -1.28 3.57 9.36
N ALA A 61 -2.29 4.29 9.87
CA ALA A 61 -2.48 5.71 9.56
C ALA A 61 -1.24 6.56 9.91
N TRP A 62 -0.69 6.41 11.12
CA TRP A 62 0.48 7.17 11.55
C TRP A 62 1.74 6.78 10.78
N GLU A 63 1.90 5.50 10.46
CA GLU A 63 3.04 5.02 9.66
C GLU A 63 2.97 5.55 8.23
N ALA A 64 1.77 5.58 7.64
CA ALA A 64 1.53 6.17 6.32
C ALA A 64 1.86 7.67 6.30
N ILE A 65 1.44 8.43 7.32
CA ILE A 65 1.80 9.85 7.45
C ILE A 65 3.31 10.03 7.59
N GLY A 66 3.95 9.24 8.46
CA GLY A 66 5.40 9.31 8.66
C GLY A 66 6.20 8.91 7.43
N TRP A 67 5.67 8.04 6.57
CA TRP A 67 6.26 7.71 5.28
C TRP A 67 6.15 8.86 4.28
N LEU A 68 4.99 9.52 4.18
CA LEU A 68 4.78 10.67 3.29
C LEU A 68 5.67 11.88 3.63
N GLN A 69 6.09 12.00 4.89
CA GLN A 69 6.96 13.10 5.36
C GLN A 69 8.45 12.90 5.06
N LYS A 70 8.88 11.68 4.76
CA LYS A 70 10.25 11.38 4.33
C LYS A 70 10.43 11.81 2.88
#